data_AF-A0A196QMB6-F1
#
_entry.id   AF-A0A196QMB6-F1
#
_cell.length_a   1.000
_cell.length_b   1.000
_cell.length_c   1.000
_cell.angle_alpha   90.00
_cell.angle_beta   90.00
_cell.angle_gamma   90.00
#
_symmetry.space_group_name_H-M   'P 1'
#
loop_
_entity.id
_entity.type
_entity.pdbx_description
1 polymer ?
#
loop_
_entity_poly.entity_id
_entity_poly.type
_entity_poly.pdbx_seq_one_letter_code
_entity_poly.pdbx_strand_id
1 'polypeptide(L)' 'MKHIDIEVEERDIARNPAYRAELIKGGGRAQVPCLRIESKGEVRWLYESQDIVRFLQRQATKAS' A
#
# COMPACT_ATOMS: atom_id res chain seq x y z
N MET A 1 0.08 -7.89 -18.79
CA MET A 1 0.30 -7.15 -17.53
C MET A 1 1.48 -6.19 -17.74
N LYS A 2 1.40 -4.95 -17.28
CA LYS A 2 2.60 -4.10 -17.14
C LYS A 2 3.31 -4.54 -15.85
N HIS A 3 4.51 -5.07 -15.98
CA HIS A 3 5.38 -5.33 -14.84
C HIS A 3 5.95 -3.99 -14.41
N ILE A 4 5.77 -3.67 -13.13
CA ILE A 4 6.32 -2.46 -12.54
C ILE A 4 7.39 -2.92 -11.57
N ASP A 5 8.64 -2.54 -11.84
CA ASP A 5 9.78 -2.88 -11.00
C ASP A 5 9.78 -1.92 -9.81
N ILE A 6 9.08 -2.31 -8.75
CA ILE A 6 9.01 -1.58 -7.50
C ILE A 6 9.15 -2.59 -6.39
N GLU A 7 10.09 -2.32 -5.49
CA GLU A 7 10.22 -3.09 -4.27
C GLU A 7 9.05 -2.72 -3.34
N VAL A 8 8.07 -3.61 -3.21
CA VAL A 8 6.92 -3.46 -2.31
C VAL A 8 6.94 -4.60 -1.29
N GLU A 9 6.83 -4.24 -0.01
CA GLU A 9 6.63 -5.25 1.04
C GLU A 9 5.20 -5.78 1.00
N GLU A 10 5.06 -7.08 0.78
CA GLU A 10 3.77 -7.76 0.93
C GLU A 10 3.46 -7.96 2.41
N ARG A 11 2.44 -7.28 2.92
CA ARG A 11 1.96 -7.42 4.29
C ARG A 11 0.59 -8.09 4.30
N ASP A 12 0.60 -9.41 4.49
CA ASP A 12 -0.61 -10.21 4.54
C ASP A 12 -1.29 -10.09 5.92
N ILE A 13 -2.42 -9.38 5.96
CA ILE A 13 -3.23 -9.17 7.16
C ILE A 13 -4.01 -10.42 7.62
N ALA A 14 -4.18 -11.42 6.74
CA ALA A 14 -4.83 -12.68 7.07
C ALA A 14 -3.85 -13.63 7.76
N ARG A 15 -2.57 -13.61 7.35
CA ARG A 15 -1.51 -14.41 7.98
C ARG A 15 -0.98 -13.80 9.27
N ASN A 16 -0.89 -12.47 9.34
CA ASN A 16 -0.34 -11.79 10.51
C ASN A 16 -1.33 -10.76 11.08
N PRO A 17 -1.96 -11.05 12.23
CA PRO A 17 -2.97 -10.16 12.82
C PRO A 17 -2.39 -8.82 13.28
N ALA A 18 -1.07 -8.72 13.49
CA ALA A 18 -0.41 -7.46 13.79
C ALA A 18 -0.55 -6.44 12.65
N TYR A 19 -0.40 -6.86 11.39
CA TYR A 19 -0.60 -5.97 10.23
C TYR A 19 -2.06 -5.53 10.10
N ARG A 20 -3.00 -6.41 10.46
CA ARG A 20 -4.42 -6.06 10.52
C ARG A 20 -4.68 -4.97 11.56
N ALA A 21 -4.08 -5.08 12.75
CA ALA A 21 -4.21 -4.08 13.81
C ALA A 21 -3.62 -2.73 13.37
N GLU A 22 -2.45 -2.72 12.73
CA GLU A 22 -1.82 -1.52 12.15
C GLU A 22 -2.71 -0.86 11.08
N LEU A 23 -3.28 -1.67 10.17
CA LEU A 23 -4.20 -1.20 9.14
C LEU A 23 -5.46 -0.59 9.73
N ILE A 24 -6.05 -1.21 10.76
CA ILE A 24 -7.22 -0.65 11.44
C ILE A 24 -6.85 0.64 12.19
N LYS A 25 -5.70 0.67 12.86
CA LYS A 25 -5.27 1.82 13.65
C LYS A 25 -4.90 3.03 12.78
N GLY A 26 -4.20 2.80 11.67
CA GLY A 26 -3.75 3.87 10.77
C GLY A 26 -4.75 4.19 9.66
N GLY A 27 -5.40 3.16 9.11
CA GLY A 27 -6.31 3.27 7.97
C GLY A 27 -7.79 3.24 8.35
N GLY A 28 -8.12 2.98 9.61
CA GLY A 28 -9.47 2.95 10.16
C GLY A 28 -10.23 1.63 9.90
N ARG A 29 -9.89 0.89 8.84
CA ARG A 29 -10.63 -0.32 8.43
C ARG A 29 -9.70 -1.35 7.82
N ALA A 30 -9.93 -2.63 8.13
CA ALA A 30 -9.26 -3.75 7.48
C ALA A 30 -9.89 -4.05 6.10
N GLN A 31 -9.79 -3.09 5.18
CA GLN A 31 -10.32 -3.21 3.82
C GLN A 31 -9.18 -3.44 2.83
N VAL A 32 -9.26 -4.52 2.06
CA VAL A 32 -8.31 -4.86 0.99
C VAL A 32 -9.02 -4.84 -0.37
N PRO A 33 -8.31 -4.54 -1.47
CA PRO A 33 -6.89 -4.18 -1.55
C PRO A 33 -6.61 -2.77 -1.02
N CYS A 34 -5.52 -2.63 -0.26
CA CYS A 34 -5.05 -1.35 0.28
C CYS A 34 -3.53 -1.24 0.13
N LEU A 35 -3.03 -0.02 -0.08
CA LEU A 35 -1.60 0.27 -0.13
C LEU A 35 -1.24 1.25 1.00
N ARG A 36 -0.27 0.86 1.83
CA ARG A 36 0.33 1.75 2.83
C ARG A 36 1.45 2.54 2.16
N ILE A 37 1.37 3.85 2.22
CA ILE A 37 2.37 4.76 1.67
C ILE A 37 2.94 5.56 2.83
N GLU A 38 4.22 5.42 3.10
CA GLU A 38 4.92 6.21 4.10
C GLU A 38 5.79 7.26 3.40
N SER A 39 5.59 8.53 3.73
CA SER A 39 6.33 9.63 3.11
C SER A 39 6.55 10.75 4.11
N LYS A 40 7.81 11.14 4.33
CA LYS A 40 8.22 12.23 5.23
C LYS A 40 7.59 12.13 6.64
N GLY A 41 7.44 10.90 7.16
CA GLY A 41 6.84 10.64 8.47
C GLY A 41 5.30 10.63 8.50
N GLU A 42 4.62 10.89 7.38
CA GLU A 42 3.18 10.68 7.25
C GLU A 42 2.91 9.30 6.67
N VAL A 43 2.03 8.54 7.33
CA VAL A 43 1.51 7.27 6.83
C VAL A 43 0.14 7.53 6.24
N ARG A 44 0.00 7.29 4.92
CA ARG A 44 -1.27 7.39 4.22
C ARG A 44 -1.68 6.02 3.69
N TRP A 45 -2.96 5.73 3.80
CA TRP A 45 -3.56 4.51 3.28
C TRP A 45 -4.33 4.84 2.01
N LEU A 46 -3.97 4.17 0.93
CA LEU A 46 -4.66 4.28 -0.35
C LEU A 46 -5.52 3.03 -0.52
N TYR A 47 -6.80 3.27 -0.73
CA TYR A 47 -7.79 2.26 -1.06
C TYR A 47 -8.13 2.38 -2.54
N GLU A 48 -8.88 1.42 -3.08
CA GLU A 48 -9.21 1.28 -4.49
C GLU A 48 -8.06 0.76 -5.37
N SER A 49 -8.32 -0.34 -6.07
CA SER A 49 -7.36 -0.99 -6.95
C SER A 49 -6.84 -0.07 -8.07
N GLN A 50 -7.70 0.80 -8.62
CA GLN A 50 -7.31 1.73 -9.68
C GLN A 50 -6.32 2.79 -9.19
N ASP A 51 -6.56 3.37 -8.01
CA ASP A 51 -5.68 4.37 -7.42
C ASP A 51 -4.33 3.76 -7.01
N ILE A 52 -4.34 2.55 -6.44
CA ILE A 52 -3.14 1.77 -6.12
C ILE A 52 -2.29 1.58 -7.38
N VAL A 53 -2.88 1.12 -8.48
CA VAL A 53 -2.14 0.92 -9.74
C VAL A 53 -1.57 2.25 -10.26
N ARG A 54 -2.35 3.33 -10.27
CA ARG A 54 -1.86 4.66 -10.70
C ARG A 54 -0.74 5.17 -9.81
N PHE A 55 -0.80 4.93 -8.50
CA PHE A 55 0.23 5.32 -7.56
C PHE A 55 1.53 4.54 -7.80
N LEU A 56 1.44 3.22 -7.91
CA LEU A 56 2.59 2.34 -8.19
C LEU A 56 3.26 2.73 -9.51
N GLN A 57 2.48 2.93 -10.58
CA GLN A 57 3.02 3.39 -11.86
C GLN A 57 3.78 4.72 -11.75
N ARG A 58 3.25 5.68 -10.99
CA ARG A 58 3.93 6.97 -10.75
C ARG A 58 5.21 6.82 -9.93
N GLN A 59 5.22 5.98 -8.91
CA GLN A 59 6.40 5.67 -8.10
C GLN A 59 7.52 5.10 -8.96
N ALA A 60 7.20 4.13 -9.82
CA ALA A 60 8.17 3.52 -10.71
C ALA A 60 8.81 4.48 -11.71
N THR A 61 8.05 5.45 -12.24
CA THR A 61 8.61 6.49 -13.12
C THR A 61 9.49 7.49 -12.35
N LYS A 62 9.28 7.66 -11.05
CA LYS A 62 9.99 8.65 -10.23
C LYS A 62 11.36 8.17 -9.74
N ALA A 63 11.64 6.88 -9.81
CA ALA A 63 12.91 6.27 -9.42
C ALA A 63 14.00 6.33 -10.52
N SER A 64 13.80 7.14 -11.57
CA SER A 64 14.78 7.38 -12.66
C SER A 64 15.64 8.62 -12.42
#